data_AF-A0A7J6SFH5-F1
#
_entry.id   AF-A0A7J6SFH5-F1
#
_cell.length_a   1.000
_cell.length_b   1.000
_cell.length_c   1.000
_cell.angle_alpha   90.00
_cell.angle_beta   90.00
_cell.angle_gamma   90.00
#
_symmetry.space_group_name_H-M   'P 1'
#
loop_
_entity.id
_entity.type
_entity.pdbx_description
1 polymer ?
#
loop_
_entity_poly.entity_id
_entity_poly.type
_entity_poly.pdbx_seq_one_letter_code
_entity_poly.pdbx_strand_id
1 'polypeptide(L)'
;FYDILGVKTNASKGEIKKAYYKKAMVVHPDKNPNDPEAHKKFQELSQAYQCLSDPELRRKYDTQGLEGVQESVATLDPKLFFAVLFGSEKFLPFIGHLELASQADAMLQEVDKATKSGDVKQNPGESDEDYANRLLKNEMSKDTDQKRKAKRQQHRREIKCAEELLSRLDRYVIARDEQGFINETVAEAQVLAATSFGAPLLQTVGWMYQNRATQFINEECGKSWSRRTASWKATSRTMSNKYSVASSMVKAAMVLNKMQNATEEAQKQAMRKREEERKARGESGEDDTPIELNDDDLKKASEEFENALPVFLRTAWDMCALDIEHTVKIICKRVLMDISVPWQIRMRRAYALLRMGQIFEDMGQ
;
A
#
# COMPACT_ATOMS: atom_id res chain seq x y z
N PHE A 1 8.56 22.66 12.40
CA PHE A 1 8.03 21.31 12.69
C PHE A 1 8.29 20.84 14.11
N TYR A 2 9.49 20.98 14.68
CA TYR A 2 9.75 20.58 16.08
C TYR A 2 8.85 21.28 17.10
N ASP A 3 8.58 22.59 16.91
CA ASP A 3 7.67 23.37 17.75
C ASP A 3 6.21 22.92 17.63
N ILE A 4 5.80 22.55 16.40
CA ILE A 4 4.46 22.01 16.10
C ILE A 4 4.25 20.69 16.84
N LEU A 5 5.27 19.83 16.95
CA LEU A 5 5.23 18.63 17.79
C LEU A 5 5.49 18.91 19.27
N GLY A 6 6.10 20.06 19.62
CA GLY A 6 6.45 20.43 20.99
C GLY A 6 7.63 19.61 21.54
N VAL A 7 8.60 19.29 20.69
CA VAL A 7 9.79 18.52 21.04
C VAL A 7 11.06 19.29 20.70
N LYS A 8 12.19 18.95 21.34
CA LYS A 8 13.48 19.57 21.03
C LYS A 8 14.04 19.06 19.70
N THR A 9 14.91 19.84 19.06
CA THR A 9 15.58 19.45 17.79
C THR A 9 16.42 18.18 17.91
N ASN A 10 16.89 17.84 19.13
CA ASN A 10 17.60 16.59 19.42
C ASN A 10 16.69 15.42 19.84
N ALA A 11 15.36 15.57 19.74
CA ALA A 11 14.41 14.54 20.16
C ALA A 11 14.60 13.23 19.38
N SER A 12 14.53 12.12 20.08
CA SER A 12 14.55 10.78 19.51
C SER A 12 13.28 10.50 18.68
N LYS A 13 13.34 9.52 17.77
CA LYS A 13 12.15 9.06 17.02
C LYS A 13 10.99 8.68 17.95
N GLY A 14 11.29 8.06 19.10
CA GLY A 14 10.29 7.68 20.10
C GLY A 14 9.58 8.88 20.72
N GLU A 15 10.32 9.96 21.01
CA GLU A 15 9.76 11.20 21.55
C GLU A 15 8.91 11.95 20.53
N ILE A 16 9.36 11.99 19.27
CA ILE A 16 8.62 12.57 18.12
C ILE A 16 7.28 11.85 17.93
N LYS A 17 7.31 10.52 17.91
CA LYS A 17 6.10 9.68 17.80
C LYS A 17 5.14 9.90 18.97
N LYS A 18 5.66 9.87 20.20
CA LYS A 18 4.85 10.08 21.42
C LYS A 18 4.21 11.46 21.46
N ALA A 19 4.94 12.49 21.05
CA ALA A 19 4.45 13.86 21.00
C ALA A 19 3.36 14.05 19.95
N TYR A 20 3.51 13.43 18.78
CA TYR A 20 2.48 13.41 17.73
C TYR A 20 1.16 12.84 18.24
N TYR A 21 1.15 11.62 18.79
CA TYR A 21 -0.10 11.02 19.29
C TYR A 21 -0.75 11.85 20.40
N LYS A 22 0.05 12.40 21.31
CA LYS A 22 -0.45 13.24 22.40
C LYS A 22 -1.12 14.51 21.86
N LYS A 23 -0.51 15.18 20.87
CA LYS A 23 -1.10 16.38 20.26
C LYS A 23 -2.27 16.05 19.35
N ALA A 24 -2.21 14.97 18.58
CA ALA A 24 -3.27 14.54 17.67
C ALA A 24 -4.58 14.30 18.42
N MET A 25 -4.52 13.74 19.64
CA MET A 25 -5.70 13.57 20.52
C MET A 25 -6.26 14.87 21.09
N VAL A 26 -5.47 15.96 21.10
CA VAL A 26 -5.83 17.27 21.64
C VAL A 26 -6.35 18.18 20.55
N VAL A 27 -5.76 18.15 19.35
CA VAL A 27 -6.16 18.98 18.20
C VAL A 27 -7.10 18.27 17.23
N HIS A 28 -7.55 17.06 17.55
CA HIS A 28 -8.49 16.31 16.72
C HIS A 28 -9.76 17.14 16.46
N PRO A 29 -10.22 17.27 15.21
CA PRO A 29 -11.42 18.04 14.87
C PRO A 29 -12.67 17.60 15.66
N ASP A 30 -12.90 16.29 15.82
CA ASP A 30 -14.02 15.74 16.62
C ASP A 30 -14.06 16.22 18.08
N LYS A 31 -12.89 16.59 18.66
CA LYS A 31 -12.80 17.07 20.04
C LYS A 31 -12.79 18.59 20.15
N ASN A 32 -12.62 19.29 19.02
CA ASN A 32 -12.59 20.75 18.95
C ASN A 32 -13.54 21.27 17.85
N PRO A 33 -14.83 20.89 17.87
CA PRO A 33 -15.79 21.27 16.81
C PRO A 33 -16.04 22.78 16.72
N ASN A 34 -15.71 23.54 17.77
CA ASN A 34 -15.87 25.00 17.84
C ASN A 34 -14.58 25.78 17.50
N ASP A 35 -13.46 25.09 17.25
CA ASP A 35 -12.21 25.74 16.83
C ASP A 35 -12.12 25.70 15.30
N PRO A 36 -12.35 26.83 14.60
CA PRO A 36 -12.32 26.89 13.14
C PRO A 36 -10.95 26.55 12.55
N GLU A 37 -9.89 26.58 13.35
CA GLU A 37 -8.52 26.21 12.93
C GLU A 37 -8.12 24.77 13.31
N ALA A 38 -9.01 23.96 13.90
CA ALA A 38 -8.68 22.59 14.32
C ALA A 38 -8.17 21.71 13.17
N HIS A 39 -8.79 21.79 11.99
CA HIS A 39 -8.37 21.07 10.79
C HIS A 39 -6.96 21.47 10.33
N LYS A 40 -6.70 22.77 10.26
CA LYS A 40 -5.39 23.32 9.87
C LYS A 40 -4.29 22.91 10.85
N LYS A 41 -4.57 22.99 12.15
CA LYS A 41 -3.65 22.54 13.21
C LYS A 41 -3.37 21.03 13.14
N PHE A 42 -4.38 20.22 12.80
CA PHE A 42 -4.20 18.77 12.63
C PHE A 42 -3.39 18.42 11.38
N GLN A 43 -3.60 19.14 10.28
CA GLN A 43 -2.85 18.99 9.04
C GLN A 43 -1.37 19.37 9.21
N GLU A 44 -1.10 20.51 9.85
CA GLU A 44 0.26 20.97 10.19
C GLU A 44 0.98 19.99 11.13
N LEU A 45 0.25 19.42 12.11
CA LEU A 45 0.77 18.39 13.01
C LEU A 45 1.16 17.11 12.25
N SER A 46 0.36 16.71 11.28
CA SER A 46 0.59 15.53 10.46
C SER A 46 1.80 15.70 9.54
N GLN A 47 1.95 16.85 8.90
CA GLN A 47 3.13 17.20 8.09
C GLN A 47 4.40 17.24 8.94
N ALA A 48 4.34 17.82 10.14
CA ALA A 48 5.47 17.88 11.05
C ALA A 48 5.95 16.47 11.46
N TYR A 49 5.02 15.55 11.72
CA TYR A 49 5.36 14.17 12.05
C TYR A 49 5.95 13.40 10.87
N GLN A 50 5.38 13.54 9.67
CA GLN A 50 5.90 12.88 8.46
C GLN A 50 7.34 13.30 8.17
N CYS A 51 7.63 14.60 8.24
CA CYS A 51 8.97 15.12 8.00
C CYS A 51 9.99 14.68 9.08
N LEU A 52 9.60 14.74 10.36
CA LEU A 52 10.54 14.48 11.47
C LEU A 52 10.69 12.99 11.85
N SER A 53 9.77 12.12 11.43
CA SER A 53 9.82 10.68 11.72
C SER A 53 10.76 9.91 10.78
N ASP A 54 10.98 10.43 9.57
CA ASP A 54 11.93 9.88 8.59
C ASP A 54 13.33 10.51 8.77
N PRO A 55 14.42 9.71 8.89
CA PRO A 55 15.77 10.25 9.09
C PRO A 55 16.29 11.10 7.93
N GLU A 56 15.92 10.78 6.69
CA GLU A 56 16.41 11.50 5.52
C GLU A 56 15.68 12.82 5.33
N LEU A 57 14.36 12.82 5.48
CA LEU A 57 13.55 14.04 5.46
C LEU A 57 13.87 14.95 6.65
N ARG A 58 14.07 14.38 7.84
CA ARG A 58 14.53 15.13 9.01
C ARG A 58 15.89 15.75 8.77
N ARG A 59 16.86 15.00 8.20
CA ARG A 59 18.17 15.54 7.85
C ARG A 59 18.06 16.69 6.84
N LYS A 60 17.23 16.54 5.80
CA LYS A 60 16.97 17.60 4.81
C LYS A 60 16.37 18.83 5.47
N TYR A 61 15.35 18.65 6.30
CA TYR A 61 14.69 19.70 7.07
C TYR A 61 15.66 20.41 8.03
N ASP A 62 16.49 19.66 8.74
CA ASP A 62 17.49 20.20 9.68
C ASP A 62 18.59 21.02 8.95
N THR A 63 18.85 20.70 7.67
CA THR A 63 19.91 21.35 6.87
C THR A 63 19.39 22.55 6.07
N GLN A 64 18.17 22.48 5.55
CA GLN A 64 17.64 23.40 4.53
C GLN A 64 16.30 24.04 4.94
N GLY A 65 15.78 23.77 6.13
CA GLY A 65 14.48 24.28 6.57
C GLY A 65 13.32 23.69 5.78
N LEU A 66 12.16 24.37 5.79
CA LEU A 66 10.97 23.90 5.06
C LEU A 66 11.18 23.84 3.53
N GLU A 67 12.00 24.73 2.98
CA GLU A 67 12.28 24.81 1.54
C GLU A 67 12.93 23.51 1.00
N GLY A 68 13.80 22.86 1.79
CA GLY A 68 14.45 21.59 1.43
C GLY A 68 13.55 20.35 1.51
N VAL A 69 12.31 20.51 1.96
CA VAL A 69 11.31 19.43 2.08
C VAL A 69 9.99 19.80 1.39
N GLN A 70 9.81 21.04 0.93
CA GLN A 70 8.55 21.55 0.37
C GLN A 70 8.09 20.74 -0.84
N GLU A 71 9.02 20.36 -1.72
CA GLU A 71 8.73 19.49 -2.88
C GLU A 71 8.48 18.03 -2.44
N SER A 72 9.15 17.55 -1.39
CA SER A 72 9.03 16.16 -0.88
C SER A 72 7.83 15.90 0.02
N VAL A 73 7.26 16.96 0.62
CA VAL A 73 6.08 16.94 1.50
C VAL A 73 4.81 17.36 0.74
N ALA A 74 4.93 18.20 -0.30
CA ALA A 74 3.82 18.56 -1.19
C ALA A 74 3.52 17.48 -2.24
N THR A 75 4.53 16.71 -2.69
CA THR A 75 4.26 15.50 -3.46
C THR A 75 4.20 14.31 -2.52
N LEU A 76 2.99 13.83 -2.24
CA LEU A 76 2.74 12.52 -1.65
C LEU A 76 3.46 11.45 -2.49
N ASP A 77 4.69 11.05 -2.14
CA ASP A 77 5.28 9.84 -2.73
C ASP A 77 4.47 8.66 -2.19
N PRO A 78 3.66 7.99 -3.03
CA PRO A 78 2.83 6.90 -2.55
C PRO A 78 3.70 5.79 -1.97
N LYS A 79 4.95 5.62 -2.43
CA LYS A 79 5.88 4.62 -1.87
C LYS A 79 6.24 4.94 -0.42
N LEU A 80 6.51 6.20 -0.10
CA LEU A 80 6.84 6.63 1.25
C LEU A 80 5.60 6.61 2.16
N PHE A 81 4.46 7.07 1.64
CA PHE A 81 3.16 6.97 2.32
C PHE A 81 2.85 5.51 2.71
N PHE A 82 3.09 4.54 1.81
CA PHE A 82 2.84 3.13 2.07
C PHE A 82 3.88 2.46 2.97
N ALA A 83 5.16 2.79 2.85
CA ALA A 83 6.18 2.31 3.78
C ALA A 83 5.88 2.72 5.22
N VAL A 84 5.38 3.95 5.42
CA VAL A 84 4.95 4.51 6.71
C VAL A 84 3.64 3.87 7.19
N LEU A 85 2.68 3.64 6.29
CA LEU A 85 1.37 3.10 6.64
C LEU A 85 1.46 1.64 7.11
N PHE A 86 2.23 0.80 6.40
CA PHE A 86 2.28 -0.65 6.63
C PHE A 86 3.48 -1.12 7.46
N GLY A 87 4.37 -0.21 7.88
CA GLY A 87 5.61 -0.57 8.61
C GLY A 87 6.48 -1.57 7.85
N SER A 88 6.42 -1.54 6.51
CA SER A 88 6.80 -2.65 5.64
C SER A 88 8.30 -2.93 5.59
N GLU A 89 9.15 -2.08 6.17
CA GLU A 89 10.61 -2.29 6.21
C GLU A 89 10.96 -3.64 6.84
N LYS A 90 10.27 -4.03 7.91
CA LYS A 90 10.50 -5.32 8.57
C LYS A 90 10.00 -6.51 7.75
N PHE A 91 9.06 -6.28 6.84
CA PHE A 91 8.53 -7.32 5.94
C PHE A 91 9.34 -7.45 4.64
N LEU A 92 10.27 -6.53 4.34
CA LEU A 92 11.11 -6.58 3.14
C LEU A 92 11.84 -7.93 2.94
N PRO A 93 12.33 -8.64 3.98
CA PRO A 93 12.92 -9.96 3.80
C PRO A 93 11.95 -11.01 3.21
N PHE A 94 10.65 -10.88 3.50
CA PHE A 94 9.63 -11.85 3.12
C PHE A 94 9.00 -11.54 1.77
N ILE A 95 8.70 -10.27 1.54
CA ILE A 95 7.93 -9.81 0.40
C ILE A 95 8.72 -8.87 -0.50
N GLY A 96 9.83 -8.28 -0.06
CA GLY A 96 10.59 -7.27 -0.81
C GLY A 96 9.87 -5.92 -0.90
N HIS A 97 10.46 -4.97 -1.62
CA HIS A 97 9.84 -3.65 -1.82
C HIS A 97 8.57 -3.76 -2.66
N LEU A 98 7.45 -3.31 -2.10
CA LEU A 98 6.17 -3.22 -2.79
C LEU A 98 6.24 -2.10 -3.85
N GLU A 99 5.88 -2.41 -5.09
CA GLU A 99 5.86 -1.45 -6.21
C GLU A 99 4.48 -0.82 -6.44
N LEU A 100 3.75 -0.57 -5.34
CA LEU A 100 2.35 -0.14 -5.36
C LEU A 100 2.14 1.17 -6.11
N ALA A 101 2.99 2.17 -5.90
CA ALA A 101 2.85 3.46 -6.54
C ALA A 101 2.88 3.35 -8.07
N SER A 102 3.89 2.66 -8.60
CA SER A 102 4.02 2.45 -10.04
C SER A 102 2.93 1.55 -10.63
N GLN A 103 2.44 0.58 -9.85
CA GLN A 103 1.33 -0.27 -10.26
C GLN A 103 0.00 0.50 -10.26
N ALA A 104 -0.24 1.34 -9.24
CA ALA A 104 -1.42 2.18 -9.12
C ALA A 104 -1.44 3.27 -10.18
N ASP A 105 -0.33 3.98 -10.42
CA ASP A 105 -0.24 5.01 -11.46
C ASP A 105 -0.51 4.44 -12.84
N ALA A 106 0.12 3.30 -13.17
CA ALA A 106 -0.13 2.62 -14.43
C ALA A 106 -1.62 2.23 -14.56
N MET A 107 -2.20 1.65 -13.51
CA MET A 107 -3.58 1.15 -13.55
C MET A 107 -4.61 2.29 -13.57
N LEU A 108 -4.37 3.40 -12.85
CA LEU A 108 -5.20 4.60 -12.86
C LEU A 108 -5.15 5.32 -14.21
N GLN A 109 -3.96 5.45 -14.82
CA GLN A 109 -3.82 5.99 -16.18
C GLN A 109 -4.60 5.15 -17.20
N GLU A 110 -4.62 3.83 -17.05
CA GLU A 110 -5.39 2.96 -17.93
C GLU A 110 -6.91 3.08 -17.70
N VAL A 111 -7.36 3.21 -16.45
CA VAL A 111 -8.77 3.48 -16.13
C VAL A 111 -9.19 4.87 -16.65
N ASP A 112 -8.33 5.89 -16.54
CA ASP A 112 -8.58 7.25 -17.04
C ASP A 112 -8.67 7.28 -18.57
N LYS A 113 -7.75 6.62 -19.28
CA LYS A 113 -7.82 6.46 -20.74
C LYS A 113 -9.09 5.73 -21.16
N ALA A 114 -9.45 4.66 -20.46
CA ALA A 114 -10.64 3.86 -20.73
C ALA A 114 -11.96 4.60 -20.51
N THR A 115 -11.99 5.51 -19.52
CA THR A 115 -13.16 6.33 -19.20
C THR A 115 -13.26 7.55 -20.11
N LYS A 116 -12.15 8.13 -20.58
CA LYS A 116 -12.12 9.30 -21.47
C LYS A 116 -12.22 8.99 -22.96
N SER A 117 -11.74 7.83 -23.43
CA SER A 117 -11.67 7.55 -24.87
C SER A 117 -13.01 7.25 -25.54
N GLY A 118 -14.07 6.92 -24.78
CA GLY A 118 -15.38 6.57 -25.37
C GLY A 118 -15.39 5.31 -26.25
N ASP A 119 -14.22 4.69 -26.46
CA ASP A 119 -14.00 3.56 -27.39
C ASP A 119 -14.43 2.21 -26.81
N VAL A 120 -14.75 2.14 -25.52
CA VAL A 120 -15.26 0.93 -24.87
C VAL A 120 -16.48 1.32 -24.06
N LYS A 121 -17.68 1.23 -24.64
CA LYS A 121 -18.91 1.40 -23.86
C LYS A 121 -19.14 0.16 -22.99
N GLN A 122 -19.66 0.37 -21.80
CA GLN A 122 -20.17 -0.72 -20.97
C GLN A 122 -21.30 -1.42 -21.75
N ASN A 123 -21.24 -2.74 -21.83
CA ASN A 123 -22.30 -3.48 -22.52
C ASN A 123 -23.59 -3.40 -21.70
N PRO A 124 -24.77 -3.41 -22.34
CA PRO A 124 -26.04 -3.42 -21.61
C PRO A 124 -26.12 -4.63 -20.67
N GLY A 125 -26.28 -4.39 -19.37
CA GLY A 125 -26.32 -5.43 -18.33
C GLY A 125 -24.95 -5.93 -17.85
N GLU A 126 -23.84 -5.38 -18.36
CA GLU A 126 -22.50 -5.65 -17.86
C GLU A 126 -22.31 -4.92 -16.52
N SER A 127 -21.86 -5.65 -15.49
CA SER A 127 -21.52 -5.02 -14.22
C SER A 127 -20.34 -4.06 -14.40
N ASP A 128 -20.24 -3.03 -13.55
CA ASP A 128 -19.07 -2.13 -13.53
C ASP A 128 -17.74 -2.92 -13.37
N GLU A 129 -17.82 -4.12 -12.77
CA GLU A 129 -16.73 -5.07 -12.58
C GLU A 129 -16.30 -5.83 -13.84
N ASP A 130 -17.25 -6.32 -14.63
CA ASP A 130 -16.95 -7.03 -15.88
C ASP A 130 -16.35 -6.08 -16.92
N TYR A 131 -16.85 -4.84 -16.91
CA TYR A 131 -16.31 -3.74 -17.70
C TYR A 131 -14.84 -3.43 -17.35
N ALA A 132 -14.53 -3.28 -16.06
CA ALA A 132 -13.16 -3.04 -15.59
C ALA A 132 -12.20 -4.21 -15.91
N ASN A 133 -12.65 -5.45 -15.73
CA ASN A 133 -11.86 -6.64 -16.04
C ASN A 133 -11.54 -6.75 -17.55
N ARG A 134 -12.49 -6.38 -18.42
CA ARG A 134 -12.29 -6.36 -19.87
C ARG A 134 -11.23 -5.34 -20.30
N LEU A 135 -11.29 -4.14 -19.71
CA LEU A 135 -10.33 -3.06 -19.95
C LEU A 135 -8.91 -3.46 -19.55
N LEU A 136 -8.75 -3.99 -18.35
CA LEU A 136 -7.47 -4.48 -17.85
C LEU A 136 -6.89 -5.58 -18.75
N LYS A 137 -7.73 -6.47 -19.27
CA LYS A 137 -7.29 -7.60 -20.11
C LYS A 137 -6.80 -7.18 -21.51
N ASN A 138 -7.44 -6.18 -22.13
CA ASN A 138 -7.08 -5.72 -23.47
C ASN A 138 -5.77 -4.92 -23.49
N GLU A 139 -5.51 -4.08 -22.50
CA GLU A 139 -4.31 -3.23 -22.38
C GLU A 139 -3.06 -3.99 -21.88
N MET A 140 -3.27 -5.07 -21.11
CA MET A 140 -2.19 -5.98 -20.66
C MET A 140 -1.46 -6.69 -21.82
N SER A 141 -2.00 -6.66 -23.04
CA SER A 141 -1.43 -7.31 -24.23
C SER A 141 -0.28 -6.55 -24.91
N LYS A 142 -0.14 -5.23 -24.68
CA LYS A 142 0.90 -4.41 -25.33
C LYS A 142 2.24 -4.54 -24.59
N ASP A 143 3.28 -5.09 -25.23
CA ASP A 143 4.63 -5.24 -24.67
C ASP A 143 5.42 -3.93 -24.85
N THR A 144 5.69 -3.22 -23.74
CA THR A 144 6.44 -1.95 -23.74
C THR A 144 7.77 -2.11 -23.01
N ASP A 145 8.78 -1.30 -23.35
CA ASP A 145 10.10 -1.35 -22.68
C ASP A 145 10.02 -1.06 -21.17
N GLN A 146 9.05 -0.24 -20.75
CA GLN A 146 8.78 0.03 -19.34
C GLN A 146 8.23 -1.22 -18.62
N LYS A 147 7.32 -1.98 -19.26
CA LYS A 147 6.84 -3.28 -18.72
C LYS A 147 7.99 -4.29 -18.62
N ARG A 148 8.90 -4.33 -19.59
CA ARG A 148 10.08 -5.20 -19.55
C ARG A 148 11.01 -4.84 -18.39
N LYS A 149 11.24 -3.54 -18.15
CA LYS A 149 12.05 -3.05 -17.02
C LYS A 149 11.42 -3.40 -15.68
N ALA A 150 10.12 -3.17 -15.51
CA ALA A 150 9.36 -3.54 -14.31
C ALA A 150 9.41 -5.06 -14.05
N LYS A 151 9.22 -5.88 -15.09
CA LYS A 151 9.32 -7.35 -14.98
C LYS A 151 10.71 -7.81 -14.52
N ARG A 152 11.78 -7.18 -15.03
CA ARG A 152 13.16 -7.48 -14.58
C ARG A 152 13.37 -7.07 -13.11
N GLN A 153 12.78 -5.96 -12.69
CA GLN A 153 12.86 -5.50 -11.30
C GLN A 153 12.13 -6.43 -10.34
N GLN A 154 10.90 -6.83 -10.68
CA GLN A 154 10.14 -7.82 -9.95
C GLN A 154 10.87 -9.17 -9.88
N HIS A 155 11.48 -9.62 -10.99
CA HIS A 155 12.26 -10.85 -11.00
C HIS A 155 13.47 -10.80 -10.05
N ARG A 156 14.16 -9.65 -9.98
CA ARG A 156 15.28 -9.47 -9.03
C ARG A 156 14.79 -9.48 -7.58
N ARG A 157 13.65 -8.85 -7.30
CA ARG A 157 13.00 -8.86 -5.98
C ARG A 157 12.69 -10.29 -5.55
N GLU A 158 12.05 -11.07 -6.42
CA GLU A 158 11.71 -12.48 -6.15
C GLU A 158 12.93 -13.34 -5.83
N ILE A 159 14.06 -13.12 -6.53
CA ILE A 159 15.30 -13.87 -6.28
C ILE A 159 15.82 -13.56 -4.87
N LYS A 160 15.95 -12.27 -4.53
CA LYS A 160 16.44 -11.85 -3.21
C LYS A 160 15.57 -12.39 -2.08
N CYS A 161 14.25 -12.29 -2.20
CA CYS A 161 13.34 -12.82 -1.18
C CYS A 161 13.40 -14.36 -1.09
N ALA A 162 13.70 -15.06 -2.20
CA ALA A 162 13.88 -16.50 -2.18
C ALA A 162 15.19 -16.92 -1.49
N GLU A 163 16.28 -16.18 -1.71
CA GLU A 163 17.55 -16.38 -1.00
C GLU A 163 17.37 -16.16 0.51
N GLU A 164 16.67 -15.09 0.88
CA GLU A 164 16.38 -14.73 2.27
C GLU A 164 15.47 -15.74 2.97
N LEU A 165 14.48 -16.28 2.25
CA LEU A 165 13.66 -17.39 2.73
C LEU A 165 14.49 -18.66 2.90
N LEU A 166 15.35 -19.01 1.93
CA LEU A 166 16.22 -20.19 2.04
C LEU A 166 17.10 -20.13 3.28
N SER A 167 17.76 -18.99 3.51
CA SER A 167 18.61 -18.78 4.68
C SER A 167 17.86 -19.00 6.00
N ARG A 168 16.58 -18.61 6.08
CA ARG A 168 15.73 -18.87 7.26
C ARG A 168 15.42 -20.35 7.45
N LEU A 169 15.14 -21.05 6.35
CA LEU A 169 14.83 -22.47 6.40
C LEU A 169 16.05 -23.33 6.73
N ASP A 170 17.27 -22.86 6.50
CA ASP A 170 18.50 -23.64 6.68
C ASP A 170 18.71 -24.14 8.10
N ARG A 171 18.27 -23.39 9.13
CA ARG A 171 18.36 -23.86 10.53
C ARG A 171 17.55 -25.16 10.72
N TYR A 172 16.35 -25.22 10.15
CA TYR A 172 15.52 -26.42 10.18
C TYR A 172 16.05 -27.51 9.23
N VAL A 173 16.44 -27.13 8.01
CA VAL A 173 16.71 -28.06 6.91
C VAL A 173 18.11 -28.65 6.97
N ILE A 174 19.12 -27.80 7.19
CA ILE A 174 20.55 -28.15 7.18
C ILE A 174 21.02 -28.43 8.60
N ALA A 175 20.83 -27.49 9.53
CA ALA A 175 21.32 -27.64 10.92
C ALA A 175 20.49 -28.62 11.75
N ARG A 176 19.28 -28.99 11.30
CA ARG A 176 18.37 -29.93 11.97
C ARG A 176 17.94 -29.48 13.38
N ASP A 177 17.95 -28.16 13.60
CA ASP A 177 17.53 -27.53 14.83
C ASP A 177 16.10 -27.01 14.68
N GLU A 178 15.12 -27.92 14.85
CA GLU A 178 13.70 -27.57 14.76
C GLU A 178 13.28 -26.61 15.88
N GLN A 179 13.75 -26.83 17.11
CA GLN A 179 13.34 -26.00 18.24
C GLN A 179 13.90 -24.58 18.13
N GLY A 180 15.18 -24.43 17.76
CA GLY A 180 15.77 -23.11 17.55
C GLY A 180 15.12 -22.38 16.38
N PHE A 181 14.77 -23.09 15.29
CA PHE A 181 14.01 -22.52 14.19
C PHE A 181 12.64 -22.00 14.65
N ILE A 182 11.88 -22.78 15.42
CA ILE A 182 10.58 -22.37 15.95
C ILE A 182 10.73 -21.13 16.85
N ASN A 183 11.68 -21.16 17.78
CA ASN A 183 11.90 -20.05 18.72
C ASN A 183 12.24 -18.75 17.99
N GLU A 184 13.15 -18.82 17.01
CA GLU A 184 13.55 -17.66 16.19
C GLU A 184 12.37 -17.13 15.36
N THR A 185 11.61 -18.05 14.73
CA THR A 185 10.44 -17.70 13.92
C THR A 185 9.35 -17.04 14.76
N VAL A 186 9.08 -17.55 15.98
CA VAL A 186 8.10 -16.97 16.91
C VAL A 186 8.53 -15.57 17.34
N ALA A 187 9.80 -15.39 17.71
CA ALA A 187 10.32 -14.09 18.11
C ALA A 187 10.22 -13.06 16.96
N GLU A 188 10.58 -13.46 15.73
CA GLU A 188 10.45 -12.60 14.54
C GLU A 188 8.97 -12.27 14.26
N ALA A 189 8.09 -13.27 14.30
CA ALA A 189 6.65 -13.12 14.09
C ALA A 189 6.00 -12.15 15.09
N GLN A 190 6.39 -12.19 16.36
CA GLN A 190 5.91 -11.23 17.38
C GLN A 190 6.31 -9.79 17.05
N VAL A 191 7.56 -9.59 16.61
CA VAL A 191 8.06 -8.26 16.23
C VAL A 191 7.36 -7.73 14.98
N LEU A 192 7.03 -8.62 14.05
CA LEU A 192 6.28 -8.29 12.83
C LEU A 192 4.81 -7.98 13.13
N ALA A 193 4.14 -8.81 13.94
CA ALA A 193 2.74 -8.60 14.32
C ALA A 193 2.52 -7.26 15.03
N ALA A 194 3.51 -6.80 15.81
CA ALA A 194 3.48 -5.53 16.52
C ALA A 194 3.62 -4.28 15.63
N THR A 195 3.89 -4.41 14.31
CA THR A 195 3.93 -3.25 13.40
C THR A 195 2.52 -2.81 13.00
N SER A 196 2.38 -1.58 12.52
CA SER A 196 1.14 -1.10 11.90
C SER A 196 0.74 -2.04 10.75
N PHE A 197 -0.47 -2.61 10.80
CA PHE A 197 -0.95 -3.63 9.85
C PHE A 197 -0.09 -4.91 9.75
N GLY A 198 0.80 -5.14 10.73
CA GLY A 198 1.70 -6.29 10.75
C GLY A 198 0.97 -7.62 10.84
N ALA A 199 0.00 -7.74 11.76
CA ALA A 199 -0.79 -8.96 11.93
C ALA A 199 -1.53 -9.41 10.64
N PRO A 200 -2.29 -8.54 9.93
CA PRO A 200 -2.88 -8.90 8.63
C PRO A 200 -1.88 -9.32 7.54
N LEU A 201 -0.72 -8.65 7.48
CA LEU A 201 0.35 -9.00 6.53
C LEU A 201 0.94 -10.37 6.84
N LEU A 202 1.22 -10.61 8.13
CA LEU A 202 1.76 -11.87 8.63
C LEU A 202 0.79 -13.02 8.38
N GLN A 203 -0.50 -12.82 8.60
CA GLN A 203 -1.55 -13.78 8.27
C GLN A 203 -1.57 -14.12 6.77
N THR A 204 -1.41 -13.11 5.91
CA THR A 204 -1.41 -13.30 4.45
C THR A 204 -0.19 -14.11 3.99
N VAL A 205 1.00 -13.76 4.47
CA VAL A 205 2.24 -14.50 4.17
C VAL A 205 2.18 -15.91 4.77
N GLY A 206 1.72 -16.05 6.01
CA GLY A 206 1.59 -17.32 6.71
C GLY A 206 0.67 -18.29 5.99
N TRP A 207 -0.53 -17.84 5.63
CA TRP A 207 -1.47 -18.62 4.83
C TRP A 207 -0.85 -19.05 3.49
N MET A 208 -0.15 -18.15 2.80
CA MET A 208 0.51 -18.46 1.54
C MET A 208 1.60 -19.53 1.69
N TYR A 209 2.42 -19.43 2.73
CA TYR A 209 3.45 -20.43 3.05
C TYR A 209 2.84 -21.80 3.33
N GLN A 210 1.82 -21.88 4.20
CA GLN A 210 1.16 -23.14 4.52
C GLN A 210 0.54 -23.78 3.28
N ASN A 211 -0.16 -22.98 2.48
CA ASN A 211 -0.85 -23.45 1.30
C ASN A 211 0.13 -23.97 0.24
N ARG A 212 1.22 -23.24 -0.03
CA ARG A 212 2.24 -23.66 -1.01
C ARG A 212 3.02 -24.89 -0.53
N ALA A 213 3.40 -24.94 0.74
CA ALA A 213 4.03 -26.11 1.33
C ALA A 213 3.13 -27.34 1.24
N THR A 214 1.85 -27.20 1.61
CA THR A 214 0.86 -28.28 1.56
C THR A 214 0.62 -28.79 0.14
N GLN A 215 0.53 -27.89 -0.85
CA GLN A 215 0.43 -28.26 -2.26
C GLN A 215 1.62 -29.10 -2.71
N PHE A 216 2.83 -28.62 -2.43
CA PHE A 216 4.06 -29.32 -2.80
C PHE A 216 4.15 -30.71 -2.15
N ILE A 217 3.88 -30.81 -0.83
CA ILE A 217 3.88 -32.09 -0.10
C ILE A 217 2.87 -33.06 -0.72
N ASN A 218 1.65 -32.59 -1.02
CA ASN A 218 0.61 -33.44 -1.62
C ASN A 218 0.95 -33.89 -3.04
N GLU A 219 1.61 -33.04 -3.83
CA GLU A 219 2.09 -33.36 -5.17
C GLU A 219 3.13 -34.48 -5.13
N GLU A 220 4.18 -34.30 -4.32
CA GLU A 220 5.29 -35.25 -4.16
C GLU A 220 4.85 -36.57 -3.49
N CYS A 221 3.88 -36.54 -2.56
CA CYS A 221 3.34 -37.75 -1.92
C CYS A 221 2.26 -38.49 -2.75
N GLY A 222 1.96 -38.06 -3.98
CA GLY A 222 0.99 -38.76 -4.85
C GLY A 222 -0.47 -38.70 -4.40
N LYS A 223 -0.84 -37.83 -3.44
CA LYS A 223 -2.19 -37.79 -2.84
C LYS A 223 -3.18 -37.06 -3.76
N SER A 224 -3.82 -37.81 -4.67
CA SER A 224 -4.72 -37.29 -5.73
C SER A 224 -5.94 -36.49 -5.21
N TRP A 225 -6.57 -36.93 -4.10
CA TRP A 225 -7.75 -36.24 -3.54
C TRP A 225 -7.41 -34.92 -2.82
N SER A 226 -6.31 -34.91 -2.05
CA SER A 226 -5.78 -33.71 -1.37
C SER A 226 -5.26 -32.64 -2.34
N ARG A 227 -4.84 -33.06 -3.55
CA ARG A 227 -4.38 -32.17 -4.64
C ARG A 227 -5.50 -31.25 -5.14
N ARG A 228 -6.75 -31.74 -5.21
CA ARG A 228 -7.91 -30.97 -5.68
C ARG A 228 -8.38 -29.95 -4.65
N THR A 229 -8.46 -30.30 -3.37
CA THR A 229 -9.02 -29.42 -2.33
C THR A 229 -8.09 -28.26 -1.95
N ALA A 230 -6.78 -28.53 -1.81
CA ALA A 230 -5.78 -27.49 -1.52
C ALA A 230 -5.61 -26.51 -2.70
N SER A 231 -5.58 -27.04 -3.93
CA SER A 231 -5.54 -26.21 -5.15
C SER A 231 -6.80 -25.36 -5.32
N TRP A 232 -7.99 -25.90 -4.98
CA TRP A 232 -9.26 -25.18 -5.11
C TRP A 232 -9.39 -24.04 -4.09
N LYS A 233 -9.05 -24.26 -2.81
CA LYS A 233 -9.02 -23.19 -1.79
C LYS A 233 -8.04 -22.08 -2.14
N ALA A 234 -6.86 -22.44 -2.65
CA ALA A 234 -5.84 -21.48 -3.10
C ALA A 234 -6.31 -20.62 -4.28
N THR A 235 -6.90 -21.27 -5.28
CA THR A 235 -7.37 -20.64 -6.51
C THR A 235 -8.60 -19.77 -6.24
N SER A 236 -9.49 -20.20 -5.35
CA SER A 236 -10.67 -19.43 -4.91
C SER A 236 -10.26 -18.12 -4.21
N ARG A 237 -9.32 -18.16 -3.26
CA ARG A 237 -8.81 -16.95 -2.59
C ARG A 237 -8.07 -16.00 -3.54
N THR A 238 -7.21 -16.54 -4.42
CA THR A 238 -6.50 -15.74 -5.42
C THR A 238 -7.48 -15.05 -6.40
N MET A 239 -8.56 -15.74 -6.81
CA MET A 239 -9.60 -15.14 -7.66
C MET A 239 -10.42 -14.09 -6.91
N SER A 240 -10.79 -14.36 -5.66
CA SER A 240 -11.51 -13.42 -4.79
C SER A 240 -10.69 -12.13 -4.56
N ASN A 241 -9.38 -12.23 -4.37
CA ASN A 241 -8.52 -11.07 -4.16
C ASN A 241 -8.30 -10.25 -5.44
N LYS A 242 -8.13 -10.91 -6.59
CA LYS A 242 -8.09 -10.21 -7.89
C LYS A 242 -9.36 -9.41 -8.16
N TYR A 243 -10.51 -9.98 -7.81
CA TYR A 243 -11.81 -9.33 -7.90
C TYR A 243 -11.93 -8.15 -6.92
N SER A 244 -11.54 -8.35 -5.65
CA SER A 244 -11.51 -7.28 -4.64
C SER A 244 -10.69 -6.08 -5.11
N VAL A 245 -9.51 -6.31 -5.69
CA VAL A 245 -8.65 -5.24 -6.24
C VAL A 245 -9.35 -4.46 -7.35
N ALA A 246 -9.92 -5.16 -8.34
CA ALA A 246 -10.60 -4.51 -9.46
C ALA A 246 -11.78 -3.64 -8.98
N SER A 247 -12.62 -4.16 -8.07
CA SER A 247 -13.76 -3.39 -7.56
C SER A 247 -13.34 -2.23 -6.65
N SER A 248 -12.32 -2.43 -5.80
CA SER A 248 -11.75 -1.37 -4.96
C SER A 248 -11.13 -0.24 -5.81
N MET A 249 -10.52 -0.56 -6.95
CA MET A 249 -10.00 0.44 -7.89
C MET A 249 -11.09 1.24 -8.58
N VAL A 250 -12.15 0.58 -9.05
CA VAL A 250 -13.31 1.28 -9.64
C VAL A 250 -13.90 2.26 -8.63
N LYS A 251 -14.08 1.83 -7.38
CA LYS A 251 -14.54 2.72 -6.29
C LYS A 251 -13.59 3.90 -6.06
N ALA A 252 -12.28 3.65 -6.01
CA ALA A 252 -11.29 4.72 -5.85
C ALA A 252 -11.31 5.71 -7.03
N ALA A 253 -11.44 5.23 -8.27
CA ALA A 253 -11.54 6.06 -9.45
C ALA A 253 -12.84 6.89 -9.47
N MET A 254 -13.98 6.30 -9.08
CA MET A 254 -15.25 7.02 -8.95
C MET A 254 -15.18 8.13 -7.89
N VAL A 255 -14.52 7.86 -6.76
CA VAL A 255 -14.33 8.84 -5.69
C VAL A 255 -13.39 9.96 -6.14
N LEU A 256 -12.27 9.65 -6.81
CA LEU A 256 -11.38 10.65 -7.41
C LEU A 256 -12.11 11.53 -8.42
N ASN A 257 -12.92 10.94 -9.29
CA ASN A 257 -13.69 11.68 -10.29
C ASN A 257 -14.72 12.61 -9.62
N LYS A 258 -15.43 12.13 -8.59
CA LYS A 258 -16.32 12.98 -7.78
C LYS A 258 -15.57 14.15 -7.13
N MET A 259 -14.43 13.89 -6.50
CA MET A 259 -13.60 14.93 -5.88
C MET A 259 -13.11 15.94 -6.92
N GLN A 260 -12.63 15.49 -8.08
CA GLN A 260 -12.20 16.37 -9.17
C GLN A 260 -13.33 17.27 -9.66
N ASN A 261 -14.50 16.69 -9.94
CA ASN A 261 -15.66 17.46 -10.37
C ASN A 261 -16.10 18.47 -9.29
N ALA A 262 -16.14 18.07 -8.01
CA ALA A 262 -16.45 18.96 -6.90
C ALA A 262 -15.45 20.10 -6.77
N THR A 263 -14.15 19.82 -6.91
CA THR A 263 -13.10 20.86 -6.89
C THR A 263 -13.16 21.79 -8.09
N GLU A 264 -13.46 21.28 -9.29
CA GLU A 264 -13.65 22.09 -10.49
C GLU A 264 -14.89 22.98 -10.37
N GLU A 265 -15.98 22.46 -9.82
CA GLU A 265 -17.19 23.23 -9.55
C GLU A 265 -16.94 24.32 -8.51
N ALA A 266 -16.22 24.01 -7.42
CA ALA A 266 -15.81 24.97 -6.42
C ALA A 266 -14.93 26.07 -7.02
N GLN A 267 -13.94 25.71 -7.84
CA GLN A 267 -13.09 26.67 -8.56
C GLN A 267 -13.90 27.55 -9.52
N LYS A 268 -14.84 26.97 -10.29
CA LYS A 268 -15.73 27.72 -11.18
C LYS A 268 -16.66 28.67 -10.40
N GLN A 269 -17.15 28.26 -9.23
CA GLN A 269 -17.96 29.11 -8.35
C GLN A 269 -17.14 30.26 -7.75
N ALA A 270 -15.90 29.98 -7.31
CA ALA A 270 -14.99 31.00 -6.82
C ALA A 270 -14.65 32.03 -7.92
N MET A 271 -14.40 31.56 -9.16
CA MET A 271 -14.20 32.42 -10.33
C MET A 271 -15.41 33.33 -10.60
N ARG A 272 -16.63 32.78 -10.58
CA ARG A 272 -17.87 33.55 -10.79
C ARG A 272 -18.07 34.62 -9.72
N LYS A 273 -17.91 34.28 -8.43
CA LYS A 273 -17.99 35.25 -7.33
C LYS A 273 -16.97 36.37 -7.48
N ARG A 274 -15.73 36.04 -7.81
CA ARG A 274 -14.65 37.02 -8.00
C ARG A 274 -14.94 37.95 -9.18
N GLU A 275 -15.45 37.41 -10.28
CA GLU A 275 -15.84 38.20 -11.45
C GLU A 275 -17.01 39.16 -11.14
N GLU A 276 -17.99 38.71 -10.35
CA GLU A 276 -19.10 39.54 -9.85
C GLU A 276 -18.61 40.67 -8.94
N GLU A 277 -17.74 40.38 -7.98
CA GLU A 277 -17.14 41.39 -7.10
C GLU A 277 -16.29 42.41 -7.88
N ARG A 278 -15.56 41.94 -8.90
CA ARG A 278 -14.72 42.80 -9.73
C ARG A 278 -15.55 43.70 -10.64
N LYS A 279 -16.65 43.17 -11.21
CA LYS A 279 -17.65 43.99 -11.94
C LYS A 279 -18.29 45.04 -11.03
N ALA A 280 -18.53 44.71 -9.76
CA ALA A 280 -19.02 45.68 -8.77
C ALA A 280 -17.99 46.78 -8.43
N ARG A 281 -16.68 46.48 -8.49
CA ARG A 281 -15.58 47.45 -8.28
C ARG A 281 -15.22 48.31 -9.50
N GLY A 282 -15.71 47.98 -10.69
CA GLY A 282 -15.52 48.78 -11.91
C GLY A 282 -14.15 48.63 -12.59
N GLU A 283 -13.41 47.57 -12.29
CA GLU A 283 -12.06 47.31 -12.83
C GLU A 283 -12.12 46.54 -14.17
N SER A 284 -11.28 46.94 -15.15
CA SER A 284 -11.16 46.30 -16.47
C SER A 284 -9.72 45.82 -16.76
N GLY A 285 -9.56 44.54 -17.11
CA GLY A 285 -8.27 43.87 -17.40
C GLY A 285 -8.29 42.38 -17.01
N GLU A 286 -7.43 41.52 -17.59
CA GLU A 286 -7.24 40.14 -17.11
C GLU A 286 -6.39 40.16 -15.83
N ASP A 287 -6.87 39.48 -14.78
CA ASP A 287 -6.15 39.34 -13.51
C ASP A 287 -5.70 37.88 -13.39
N ASP A 288 -4.42 37.63 -13.65
CA ASP A 288 -3.79 36.30 -13.65
C ASP A 288 -3.39 35.82 -12.24
N THR A 289 -3.78 36.55 -11.19
CA THR A 289 -3.42 36.14 -9.83
C THR A 289 -4.12 34.82 -9.44
N PRO A 290 -3.35 33.83 -8.92
CA PRO A 290 -3.88 32.53 -8.53
C PRO A 290 -5.10 32.65 -7.63
N ILE A 291 -6.12 31.84 -7.89
CA ILE A 291 -7.34 31.80 -7.09
C ILE A 291 -7.01 31.07 -5.79
N GLU A 292 -6.94 31.80 -4.68
CA GLU A 292 -6.89 31.20 -3.35
C GLU A 292 -8.28 30.71 -2.95
N LEU A 293 -8.41 29.41 -2.65
CA LEU A 293 -9.64 28.81 -2.13
C LEU A 293 -9.94 29.41 -0.73
N ASN A 294 -11.20 29.72 -0.45
CA ASN A 294 -11.59 30.19 0.89
C ASN A 294 -11.54 29.03 1.91
N ASP A 295 -11.52 29.38 3.20
CA ASP A 295 -11.43 28.41 4.30
C ASP A 295 -12.57 27.37 4.30
N ASP A 296 -13.77 27.72 3.81
CA ASP A 296 -14.92 26.81 3.75
C ASP A 296 -14.82 25.80 2.60
N ASP A 297 -14.26 26.20 1.46
CA ASP A 297 -13.99 25.33 0.31
C ASP A 297 -12.83 24.38 0.61
N LEU A 298 -11.81 24.85 1.35
CA LEU A 298 -10.73 24.01 1.87
C LEU A 298 -11.26 22.98 2.90
N LYS A 299 -12.19 23.38 3.77
CA LYS A 299 -12.86 22.45 4.71
C LYS A 299 -13.67 21.38 3.98
N LYS A 300 -14.47 21.76 2.99
CA LYS A 300 -15.23 20.79 2.18
C LYS A 300 -14.31 19.82 1.44
N ALA A 301 -13.25 20.30 0.81
CA ALA A 301 -12.27 19.44 0.15
C ALA A 301 -11.58 18.48 1.14
N SER A 302 -11.31 18.94 2.37
CA SER A 302 -10.77 18.11 3.45
C SER A 302 -11.77 17.04 3.92
N GLU A 303 -13.03 17.40 4.18
CA GLU A 303 -14.09 16.45 4.57
C GLU A 303 -14.34 15.41 3.47
N GLU A 304 -14.31 15.81 2.21
CA GLU A 304 -14.53 14.92 1.08
C GLU A 304 -13.34 13.96 0.89
N PHE A 305 -12.11 14.44 1.15
CA PHE A 305 -10.93 13.58 1.22
C PHE A 305 -10.97 12.60 2.40
N GLU A 306 -11.40 13.04 3.59
CA GLU A 306 -11.56 12.16 4.76
C GLU A 306 -12.60 11.06 4.51
N ASN A 307 -13.71 11.40 3.87
CA ASN A 307 -14.72 10.44 3.43
C ASN A 307 -14.19 9.46 2.37
N ALA A 308 -13.25 9.90 1.53
CA ALA A 308 -12.58 9.08 0.53
C ALA A 308 -11.48 8.16 1.09
N LEU A 309 -10.87 8.56 2.23
CA LEU A 309 -9.71 7.88 2.81
C LEU A 309 -9.93 6.38 3.05
N PRO A 310 -11.06 5.90 3.61
CA PRO A 310 -11.29 4.46 3.79
C PRO A 310 -11.27 3.68 2.47
N VAL A 311 -11.78 4.26 1.39
CA VAL A 311 -11.77 3.64 0.06
C VAL A 311 -10.33 3.51 -0.45
N PHE A 312 -9.53 4.57 -0.36
CA PHE A 312 -8.12 4.52 -0.78
C PHE A 312 -7.28 3.55 0.06
N LEU A 313 -7.47 3.53 1.37
CA LEU A 313 -6.78 2.59 2.26
C LEU A 313 -7.16 1.14 1.93
N ARG A 314 -8.44 0.88 1.63
CA ARG A 314 -8.88 -0.44 1.22
C ARG A 314 -8.31 -0.86 -0.13
N THR A 315 -8.31 0.04 -1.11
CA THR A 315 -7.74 -0.22 -2.43
C THR A 315 -6.25 -0.50 -2.35
N ALA A 316 -5.52 0.30 -1.58
CA ALA A 316 -4.10 0.08 -1.33
C ALA A 316 -3.84 -1.29 -0.69
N TRP A 317 -4.62 -1.66 0.33
CA TRP A 317 -4.51 -2.98 0.97
C TRP A 317 -4.76 -4.12 -0.03
N ASP A 318 -5.82 -4.03 -0.81
CA ASP A 318 -6.16 -5.08 -1.78
C ASP A 318 -5.02 -5.24 -2.82
N MET A 319 -4.43 -4.13 -3.29
CA MET A 319 -3.27 -4.16 -4.19
C MET A 319 -2.05 -4.82 -3.54
N CYS A 320 -1.76 -4.48 -2.27
CA CYS A 320 -0.69 -5.10 -1.49
C CYS A 320 -0.89 -6.61 -1.38
N ALA A 321 -2.10 -7.03 -1.01
CA ALA A 321 -2.43 -8.44 -0.83
C ALA A 321 -2.19 -9.23 -2.13
N LEU A 322 -2.59 -8.69 -3.28
CA LEU A 322 -2.37 -9.32 -4.58
C LEU A 322 -0.88 -9.43 -4.94
N ASP A 323 -0.11 -8.35 -4.74
CA ASP A 323 1.33 -8.33 -5.00
C ASP A 323 2.07 -9.32 -4.10
N ILE A 324 1.72 -9.37 -2.81
CA ILE A 324 2.27 -10.32 -1.83
C ILE A 324 1.94 -11.75 -2.24
N GLU A 325 0.69 -12.06 -2.57
CA GLU A 325 0.29 -13.42 -2.99
C GLU A 325 1.03 -13.87 -4.25
N HIS A 326 1.22 -12.97 -5.22
CA HIS A 326 1.98 -13.26 -6.43
C HIS A 326 3.47 -13.51 -6.10
N THR A 327 4.09 -12.59 -5.37
CA THR A 327 5.51 -12.63 -5.02
C THR A 327 5.84 -13.87 -4.19
N VAL A 328 5.08 -14.11 -3.11
CA VAL A 328 5.25 -15.28 -2.24
C VAL A 328 5.03 -16.59 -3.00
N LYS A 329 4.05 -16.65 -3.92
CA LYS A 329 3.86 -17.83 -4.78
C LYS A 329 5.12 -18.17 -5.57
N ILE A 330 5.75 -17.18 -6.19
CA ILE A 330 6.95 -17.39 -7.01
C ILE A 330 8.15 -17.76 -6.13
N ILE A 331 8.32 -17.08 -5.00
CA ILE A 331 9.36 -17.37 -4.01
C ILE A 331 9.25 -18.83 -3.53
N CYS A 332 8.09 -19.25 -3.03
CA CYS A 332 7.88 -20.62 -2.57
C CYS A 332 8.15 -21.64 -3.69
N LYS A 333 7.74 -21.35 -4.93
CA LYS A 333 8.03 -22.22 -6.07
C LYS A 333 9.54 -22.40 -6.28
N ARG A 334 10.31 -21.31 -6.25
CA ARG A 334 11.77 -21.37 -6.41
C ARG A 334 12.42 -22.19 -5.30
N VAL A 335 12.01 -21.98 -4.05
CA VAL A 335 12.57 -22.67 -2.88
C VAL A 335 12.24 -24.18 -2.88
N LEU A 336 10.99 -24.53 -3.20
CA LEU A 336 10.50 -25.92 -3.11
C LEU A 336 10.78 -26.75 -4.37
N MET A 337 10.88 -26.14 -5.55
CA MET A 337 11.11 -26.83 -6.83
C MET A 337 12.55 -26.71 -7.35
N ASP A 338 13.49 -26.35 -6.48
CA ASP A 338 14.92 -26.27 -6.80
C ASP A 338 15.52 -27.65 -7.09
N ILE A 339 15.61 -27.99 -8.37
CA ILE A 339 16.12 -29.29 -8.85
C ILE A 339 17.61 -29.49 -8.59
N SER A 340 18.35 -28.46 -8.15
CA SER A 340 19.77 -28.60 -7.83
C SER A 340 20.02 -29.35 -6.51
N VAL A 341 19.00 -29.50 -5.66
CA VAL A 341 19.08 -30.21 -4.38
C VAL A 341 18.25 -31.51 -4.38
N PRO A 342 18.66 -32.53 -3.59
CA PRO A 342 17.91 -33.78 -3.47
C PRO A 342 16.47 -33.58 -2.99
N TRP A 343 15.57 -34.48 -3.37
CA TRP A 343 14.15 -34.41 -3.03
C TRP A 343 13.90 -34.33 -1.51
N GLN A 344 14.74 -34.97 -0.69
CA GLN A 344 14.63 -34.96 0.77
C GLN A 344 14.85 -33.55 1.33
N ILE A 345 15.72 -32.75 0.72
CA ILE A 345 15.96 -31.36 1.10
C ILE A 345 14.74 -30.52 0.71
N ARG A 346 14.21 -30.69 -0.50
CA ARG A 346 12.98 -30.01 -0.95
C ARG A 346 11.79 -30.31 -0.03
N MET A 347 11.63 -31.58 0.38
CA MET A 347 10.59 -32.00 1.30
C MET A 347 10.75 -31.37 2.70
N ARG A 348 11.98 -31.29 3.22
CA ARG A 348 12.26 -30.61 4.50
C ARG A 348 12.01 -29.11 4.42
N ARG A 349 12.37 -28.46 3.30
CA ARG A 349 12.02 -27.05 3.05
C ARG A 349 10.51 -26.86 3.11
N ALA A 350 9.72 -27.78 2.54
CA ALA A 350 8.27 -27.72 2.60
C ALA A 350 7.73 -27.84 4.04
N TYR A 351 8.23 -28.79 4.84
CA TYR A 351 7.83 -28.89 6.25
C TYR A 351 8.23 -27.66 7.08
N ALA A 352 9.45 -27.15 6.91
CA ALA A 352 9.91 -25.93 7.56
C ALA A 352 9.00 -24.74 7.22
N LEU A 353 8.69 -24.58 5.92
CA LEU A 353 7.82 -23.53 5.42
C LEU A 353 6.37 -23.66 5.94
N LEU A 354 5.86 -24.90 6.05
CA LEU A 354 4.56 -25.17 6.65
C LEU A 354 4.51 -24.73 8.12
N ARG A 355 5.55 -25.06 8.89
CA ARG A 355 5.66 -24.67 10.31
C ARG A 355 5.79 -23.16 10.47
N MET A 356 6.63 -22.52 9.65
CA MET A 356 6.73 -21.06 9.61
C MET A 356 5.39 -20.40 9.30
N GLY A 357 4.68 -20.93 8.31
CA GLY A 357 3.38 -20.41 7.92
C GLY A 357 2.32 -20.55 9.01
N GLN A 358 2.34 -21.63 9.80
CA GLN A 358 1.46 -21.84 10.97
C GLN A 358 1.73 -20.78 12.04
N ILE A 359 3.00 -20.59 12.41
CA ILE A 359 3.40 -19.57 13.39
C ILE A 359 2.95 -18.17 12.94
N PHE A 360 3.11 -17.86 11.67
CA PHE A 360 2.73 -16.55 11.11
C PHE A 360 1.21 -16.33 11.11
N GLU A 361 0.43 -17.37 10.82
CA GLU A 361 -1.04 -17.27 10.88
C GLU A 361 -1.53 -17.18 12.33
N ASP A 362 -0.96 -17.95 13.25
CA ASP A 362 -1.32 -17.94 14.67
C ASP A 362 -0.98 -16.61 15.35
N MET A 363 0.16 -16.00 15.01
CA MET A 363 0.56 -14.69 15.55
C MET A 363 -0.17 -13.51 14.89
N GLY A 364 -0.82 -13.74 13.75
CA GLY A 364 -1.61 -12.74 13.03
C GLY A 364 -3.09 -12.70 13.41
N GLN A 365 -3.56 -13.66 14.23
CA GLN A 365 -4.90 -13.68 14.84
C GLN A 365 -4.94 -12.76 16.07
#